data_AF-A0A7S0IXY8-F1
#
_entry.id   AF-A0A7S0IXY8-F1
#
_cell.length_a   1.000
_cell.length_b   1.000
_cell.length_c   1.000
_cell.angle_alpha   90.00
_cell.angle_beta   90.00
_cell.angle_gamma   90.00
#
_symmetry.space_group_name_H-M   'P 1'
#
loop_
_entity.id
_entity.type
_entity.pdbx_description
1 polymer ?
#
loop_
_entity_poly.entity_id
_entity_poly.type
_entity_poly.pdbx_seq_one_letter_code
_entity_poly.pdbx_strand_id
1 'polypeptide(L)'
;MQAPPPAAPKPPKRKRDDREEPTAVAPLSHDELRALWLPRRHVEVWLGKNPKILGNTLVRCVQRINTSRTFYVGFVLGVRRSKPYRYNKQIFDLALLLRTSTGERMVGIDCLSDQQPDDHELSRFKVPLEPAVVRQQIRALQRAMQESRNLFEEEDLRRKMEEEERLRAKQEAAAAQEQREADELERKEREREELRRRQAERTAANSESEQWWLQYQSKGDDKEREVAKWKARLKRFEKIASSSAAEGERTNAKRLAAQARDKVEALTSQD
;
A
#
# COMPACT_ATOMS: atom_id res chain seq x y z
N MET A 1 4.19 37.60 87.48
CA MET A 1 4.17 37.21 86.05
C MET A 1 5.59 36.84 85.66
N GLN A 2 5.89 35.55 85.47
CA GLN A 2 7.23 35.07 85.08
C GLN A 2 7.30 34.95 83.55
N ALA A 3 8.37 35.50 82.96
CA ALA A 3 8.65 35.36 81.53
C ALA A 3 9.17 33.94 81.20
N PRO A 4 8.83 33.38 80.03
CA PRO A 4 9.32 32.05 79.64
C PRO A 4 10.82 32.09 79.32
N PRO A 5 11.54 30.97 79.50
CA PRO A 5 12.98 30.90 79.25
C PRO A 5 13.32 30.96 77.75
N PRO A 6 14.50 31.46 77.38
CA PRO A 6 14.91 31.60 75.98
C PRO A 6 15.20 30.24 75.34
N ALA A 7 14.79 30.10 74.07
CA ALA A 7 14.98 28.90 73.27
C ALA A 7 16.47 28.62 72.98
N ALA A 8 16.86 27.35 73.06
CA ALA A 8 18.22 26.89 72.81
C ALA A 8 18.69 27.16 71.36
N PRO A 9 19.97 27.47 71.13
CA PRO A 9 20.50 27.77 69.81
C PRO A 9 20.50 26.53 68.91
N LYS A 10 20.05 26.70 67.67
CA LYS A 10 20.01 25.63 66.65
C LYS A 10 21.43 25.14 66.35
N PRO A 11 21.65 23.82 66.16
CA PRO A 11 22.97 23.28 65.85
C PRO A 11 23.46 23.77 64.48
N PRO A 12 24.78 23.96 64.31
CA PRO A 12 25.34 24.47 63.06
C PRO A 12 25.11 23.48 61.92
N LYS A 13 24.65 24.01 60.78
CA LYS A 13 24.56 23.27 59.51
C LYS A 13 25.95 22.77 59.13
N ARG A 14 26.13 21.44 59.08
CA ARG A 14 27.32 20.81 58.51
C ARG A 14 27.51 21.33 57.08
N LYS A 15 28.63 22.00 56.82
CA LYS A 15 29.12 22.25 55.46
C LYS A 15 29.44 20.88 54.85
N ARG A 16 28.78 20.56 53.75
CA ARG A 16 29.08 19.40 52.92
C ARG A 16 30.26 19.80 52.02
N ASP A 17 31.46 19.63 52.54
CA ASP A 17 32.68 19.62 51.73
C ASP A 17 32.76 18.24 51.06
N ASP A 18 32.14 18.13 49.89
CA ASP A 18 32.39 17.07 48.91
C ASP A 18 32.09 17.68 47.54
N ARG A 19 32.96 18.60 47.11
CA ARG A 19 32.99 19.06 45.74
C ARG A 19 33.89 18.09 44.99
N GLU A 20 33.38 16.88 44.74
CA GLU A 20 33.95 15.98 43.75
C GLU A 20 34.04 16.77 42.44
N GLU A 21 35.25 16.88 41.90
CA GLU A 21 35.46 17.42 40.56
C GLU A 21 34.58 16.63 39.58
N PRO A 22 33.86 17.29 38.65
CA PRO A 22 33.01 16.57 37.73
C PRO A 22 33.91 15.70 36.85
N THR A 23 33.95 14.39 37.13
CA THR A 23 34.49 13.38 36.22
C THR A 23 34.01 13.72 34.83
N ALA A 24 34.94 13.96 33.90
CA ALA A 24 34.65 14.35 32.53
C ALA A 24 33.54 13.45 31.98
N VAL A 25 32.34 14.01 31.80
CA VAL A 25 31.17 13.22 31.45
C VAL A 25 31.39 12.68 30.04
N ALA A 26 31.54 11.35 29.93
CA ALA A 26 31.76 10.68 28.65
C ALA A 26 30.69 11.08 27.62
N PRO A 27 31.06 11.28 26.34
CA PRO A 27 30.12 11.67 25.29
C PRO A 27 29.01 10.62 25.12
N LEU A 28 27.88 11.04 24.56
CA LEU A 28 26.74 10.16 24.31
C LEU A 28 27.06 9.16 23.21
N SER A 29 26.83 7.88 23.49
CA SER A 29 26.87 6.80 22.52
C SER A 29 25.60 6.76 21.66
N HIS A 30 25.67 6.12 20.50
CA HIS A 30 24.49 5.89 19.66
C HIS A 30 23.42 5.06 20.38
N ASP A 31 23.83 4.12 21.24
CA ASP A 31 22.90 3.29 22.00
C ASP A 31 22.15 4.08 23.07
N GLU A 32 22.80 5.07 23.70
CA GLU A 32 22.11 6.01 24.59
C GLU A 32 21.10 6.88 23.85
N LEU A 33 21.42 7.34 22.63
CA LEU A 33 20.47 8.06 21.80
C LEU A 33 19.29 7.16 21.39
N ARG A 34 19.56 5.90 21.04
CA ARG A 34 18.51 4.90 20.76
C ARG A 34 17.64 4.62 21.98
N ALA A 35 18.20 4.61 23.19
CA ALA A 35 17.45 4.43 24.42
C ALA A 35 16.52 5.62 24.73
N LEU A 36 16.82 6.80 24.19
CA LEU A 36 15.98 8.01 24.29
C LEU A 36 14.88 8.07 23.21
N TRP A 37 14.96 7.20 22.20
CA TRP A 37 14.01 7.19 21.09
C TRP A 37 12.66 6.57 21.46
N LEU A 38 11.59 7.19 20.96
CA LEU A 38 10.23 6.69 21.07
C LEU A 38 9.64 6.33 19.69
N PRO A 39 9.06 5.12 19.55
CA PRO A 39 8.31 4.76 18.36
C PRO A 39 7.00 5.56 18.29
N ARG A 40 6.51 5.77 17.06
CA ARG A 40 5.22 6.44 16.79
C ARG A 40 4.09 5.87 17.65
N ARG A 41 4.02 4.54 17.84
CA ARG A 41 2.98 3.90 18.68
C ARG A 41 2.93 4.43 20.11
N HIS A 42 4.08 4.60 20.76
CA HIS A 42 4.12 5.12 22.14
C HIS A 42 3.76 6.59 22.19
N VAL A 43 4.23 7.37 21.20
CA VAL A 43 3.88 8.78 21.05
C VAL A 43 2.37 8.94 20.90
N GLU A 44 1.71 8.11 20.10
CA GLU A 44 0.26 8.16 19.89
C GLU A 44 -0.52 8.01 21.20
N VAL A 45 -0.16 7.03 22.03
CA VAL A 45 -0.82 6.80 23.33
C VAL A 45 -0.56 7.94 24.30
N TRP A 46 0.70 8.39 24.41
CA TRP A 46 1.05 9.43 25.37
C TRP A 46 0.65 10.83 24.94
N LEU A 47 0.49 11.11 23.65
CA LEU A 47 0.02 12.42 23.20
C LEU A 47 -1.38 12.73 23.73
N GLY A 48 -2.26 11.72 23.80
CA GLY A 48 -3.61 11.84 24.37
C GLY A 48 -3.66 11.73 25.90
N LYS A 49 -2.81 10.89 26.51
CA LYS A 49 -2.89 10.59 27.96
C LYS A 49 -1.94 11.42 28.82
N ASN A 50 -0.67 11.54 28.42
CA ASN A 50 0.36 12.24 29.19
C ASN A 50 1.45 12.84 28.29
N PRO A 51 1.17 13.98 27.63
CA PRO A 51 2.09 14.57 26.65
C PRO A 51 3.40 15.10 27.26
N LYS A 52 3.49 15.23 28.59
CA LYS A 52 4.68 15.73 29.29
C LYS A 52 5.86 14.77 29.17
N ILE A 53 5.60 13.46 29.10
CA ILE A 53 6.65 12.42 28.99
C ILE A 53 7.40 12.53 27.66
N LEU A 54 6.75 13.05 26.62
CA LEU A 54 7.32 13.19 25.28
C LEU A 54 8.43 14.24 25.22
N GLY A 55 8.45 15.20 26.15
CA GLY A 55 9.52 16.20 26.22
C GLY A 55 10.89 15.55 26.45
N ASN A 56 11.91 16.11 25.81
CA ASN A 56 13.30 15.67 25.87
C ASN A 56 13.53 14.24 25.35
N THR A 57 12.68 13.73 24.46
CA THR A 57 12.85 12.41 23.82
C THR A 57 13.29 12.55 22.36
N LEU A 58 13.70 11.45 21.74
CA LEU A 58 13.99 11.40 20.30
C LEU A 58 12.84 10.71 19.55
N VAL A 59 12.56 11.20 18.35
CA VAL A 59 11.61 10.56 17.43
C VAL A 59 12.24 10.44 16.05
N ARG A 60 11.92 9.35 15.35
CA ARG A 60 12.30 9.16 13.96
C ARG A 60 11.18 9.68 13.07
N CYS A 61 11.49 10.60 12.19
CA CYS A 61 10.53 11.23 11.31
C CYS A 61 10.76 10.82 9.86
N VAL A 62 9.68 10.77 9.09
CA VAL A 62 9.65 10.50 7.66
C VAL A 62 9.45 11.81 6.92
N GLN A 63 10.29 12.06 5.93
CA GLN A 63 10.16 13.17 5.00
C GLN A 63 10.19 12.64 3.58
N ARG A 64 9.23 13.06 2.75
CA ARG A 64 9.23 12.75 1.33
C ARG A 64 9.92 13.87 0.57
N ILE A 65 11.00 13.55 -0.15
CA ILE A 65 11.73 14.47 -1.02
C ILE A 65 11.82 13.79 -2.38
N ASN A 66 11.34 14.45 -3.44
CA ASN A 66 11.36 13.92 -4.81
C ASN A 66 10.93 12.45 -4.90
N THR A 67 9.71 12.17 -4.40
CA THR A 67 9.08 10.82 -4.30
C THR A 67 9.80 9.78 -3.44
N SER A 68 11.03 10.05 -3.01
CA SER A 68 11.82 9.18 -2.13
C SER A 68 11.50 9.43 -0.66
N ARG A 69 11.37 8.36 0.12
CA ARG A 69 11.24 8.46 1.58
C ARG A 69 12.63 8.60 2.19
N THR A 70 12.83 9.71 2.88
CA THR A 70 14.02 9.99 3.68
C THR A 70 13.63 10.04 5.14
N PHE A 71 14.56 9.74 6.02
CA PHE A 71 14.34 9.69 7.45
C PHE A 71 15.34 10.59 8.15
N TYR A 72 14.91 11.16 9.27
CA TYR A 72 15.76 11.98 10.12
C TYR A 72 15.30 11.86 11.58
N VAL A 73 16.22 12.15 12.49
CA VAL A 73 15.94 12.15 13.93
C VAL A 73 15.65 13.58 14.40
N GLY A 74 14.58 13.74 15.18
CA GLY A 74 14.21 14.99 15.82
C GLY A 74 14.21 14.85 17.34
N PHE A 75 14.65 15.90 18.03
CA PHE A 75 14.58 16.02 19.49
C PHE A 75 13.30 16.76 19.90
N VAL A 76 12.48 16.13 20.73
CA VAL A 76 11.19 16.68 21.14
C VAL A 76 11.41 17.75 22.21
N LEU A 77 11.13 19.01 21.87
CA LEU A 77 11.14 20.12 22.83
C LEU A 77 9.86 20.14 23.68
N GLY A 78 8.75 19.66 23.10
CA GLY A 78 7.47 19.56 23.79
C GLY A 78 6.32 19.34 22.83
N VAL A 79 5.11 19.48 23.37
CA VAL A 79 3.86 19.31 22.62
C VAL A 79 3.16 20.67 22.49
N ARG A 80 2.68 20.99 21.30
CA ARG A 80 1.97 22.25 21.00
C ARG A 80 0.65 21.93 20.31
N ARG A 81 -0.33 22.83 20.47
CA ARG A 81 -1.58 22.77 19.70
C ARG A 81 -1.29 23.02 18.23
N SER A 82 -1.88 22.20 17.37
CA SER A 82 -1.82 22.31 15.92
C SER A 82 -3.22 22.43 15.32
N LYS A 83 -3.30 22.69 14.02
CA LYS A 83 -4.56 22.47 13.31
C LYS A 83 -4.96 20.99 13.47
N PRO A 84 -6.25 20.68 13.69
CA PRO A 84 -6.70 19.31 13.78
C PRO A 84 -6.32 18.52 12.52
N TYR A 85 -5.73 17.35 12.71
CA TYR A 85 -5.38 16.43 11.63
C TYR A 85 -5.86 15.03 11.96
N ARG A 86 -6.19 14.28 10.90
CA ARG A 86 -6.67 12.91 11.04
C ARG A 86 -5.49 11.96 10.91
N TYR A 87 -5.38 11.06 11.87
CA TYR A 87 -4.49 9.93 11.79
C TYR A 87 -5.28 8.64 12.06
N ASN A 88 -5.34 7.76 11.08
CA ASN A 88 -6.24 6.60 11.07
C ASN A 88 -7.71 6.99 11.35
N LYS A 89 -8.29 6.47 12.43
CA LYS A 89 -9.67 6.72 12.89
C LYS A 89 -9.74 7.86 13.93
N GLN A 90 -8.61 8.41 14.37
CA GLN A 90 -8.54 9.42 15.43
C GLN A 90 -8.23 10.82 14.87
N ILE A 91 -8.71 11.85 15.56
CA ILE A 91 -8.43 13.26 15.27
C ILE A 91 -7.51 13.78 16.37
N PHE A 92 -6.39 14.39 15.97
CA PHE A 92 -5.41 14.98 16.86
C PHE A 92 -5.37 16.50 16.67
N ASP A 93 -5.40 17.25 17.77
CA ASP A 93 -5.21 18.71 17.84
C ASP A 93 -3.84 19.09 18.44
N LEU A 94 -2.98 18.10 18.69
CA LEU A 94 -1.64 18.24 19.24
C LEU A 94 -0.58 17.74 18.26
N ALA A 95 0.55 18.43 18.22
CA ALA A 95 1.73 18.07 17.44
C ALA A 95 3.01 18.22 18.29
N LEU A 96 4.08 17.53 17.86
CA LEU A 96 5.38 17.63 18.50
C LEU A 96 6.13 18.84 17.96
N LEU A 97 6.69 19.65 18.84
CA LEU A 97 7.69 20.65 18.50
C LEU A 97 9.07 19.97 18.55
N LEU A 98 9.70 19.82 17.40
CA LEU A 98 10.98 19.14 17.26
C LEU A 98 12.11 20.12 16.96
N ARG A 99 13.26 19.92 17.61
CA ARG A 99 14.54 20.46 17.21
C ARG A 99 15.25 19.46 16.31
N THR A 100 15.65 19.91 15.13
CA THR A 100 16.44 19.15 14.14
C THR A 100 17.76 19.87 13.90
N SER A 101 18.65 19.27 13.12
CA SER A 101 19.91 19.91 12.69
C SER A 101 19.69 21.20 11.89
N THR A 102 18.54 21.33 11.21
CA THR A 102 18.20 22.50 10.38
C THR A 102 17.39 23.57 11.13
N GLY A 103 16.91 23.28 12.34
CA GLY A 103 16.08 24.21 13.11
C GLY A 103 14.89 23.54 13.80
N GLU A 104 13.94 24.35 14.25
CA GLU A 104 12.71 23.88 14.88
C GLU A 104 11.59 23.66 13.86
N ARG A 105 10.78 22.61 14.07
CA ARG A 105 9.62 22.30 13.24
C ARG A 105 8.52 21.64 14.05
N MET A 106 7.27 21.91 13.69
CA MET A 106 6.13 21.15 14.22
C MET A 106 5.86 19.92 13.33
N VAL A 107 5.61 18.78 13.96
CA VAL A 107 5.42 17.50 13.29
C VAL A 107 4.28 16.72 13.94
N GLY A 108 3.33 16.26 13.13
CA GLY A 108 2.24 15.38 13.56
C GLY A 108 2.68 13.92 13.68
N ILE A 109 1.82 13.10 14.29
CA ILE A 109 2.07 11.65 14.45
C ILE A 109 2.20 10.93 13.10
N ASP A 110 1.54 11.44 12.05
CA ASP A 110 1.52 10.92 10.69
C ASP A 110 2.91 10.90 10.02
N CYS A 111 3.79 11.77 10.47
CA CYS A 111 5.16 11.89 9.98
C CYS A 111 6.17 11.06 10.79
N LEU A 112 5.74 10.28 11.78
CA LEU A 112 6.64 9.50 12.64
C LEU A 112 6.81 8.06 12.15
N SER A 113 7.95 7.46 12.47
CA SER A 113 8.27 6.06 12.17
C SER A 113 8.29 5.20 13.44
N ASP A 114 7.89 3.94 13.31
CA ASP A 114 8.00 2.91 14.37
C ASP A 114 9.34 2.16 14.34
N GLN A 115 10.13 2.33 13.28
CA GLN A 115 11.43 1.70 13.15
C GLN A 115 12.48 2.52 13.89
N GLN A 116 13.40 1.82 14.55
CA GLN A 116 14.52 2.43 15.27
C GLN A 116 15.39 3.29 14.31
N PRO A 117 16.01 4.38 14.80
CA PRO A 117 16.96 5.16 14.01
C PRO A 117 18.23 4.38 13.67
N ASP A 118 18.63 4.47 12.41
CA ASP A 118 19.88 3.88 11.92
C ASP A 118 21.10 4.73 12.34
N ASP A 119 22.29 4.11 12.41
CA ASP A 119 23.52 4.82 12.79
C ASP A 119 23.83 6.03 11.89
N HIS A 120 23.49 5.91 10.61
CA HIS A 120 23.66 7.00 9.65
C HIS A 120 22.71 8.17 9.92
N GLU A 121 21.51 7.92 10.47
CA GLU A 121 20.58 8.98 10.86
C GLU A 121 21.02 9.66 12.16
N LEU A 122 21.51 8.87 13.11
CA LEU A 122 22.04 9.37 14.39
C LEU A 122 23.32 10.19 14.20
N SER A 123 24.21 9.79 13.29
CA SER A 123 25.42 10.57 12.98
C SER A 123 25.13 11.93 12.33
N ARG A 124 23.98 12.08 11.66
CA ARG A 124 23.52 13.37 11.09
C ARG A 124 22.82 14.25 12.14
N PHE A 125 22.46 13.69 13.29
CA PHE A 125 21.82 14.42 14.37
C PHE A 125 22.87 15.24 15.13
N LYS A 126 22.80 16.58 14.96
CA LYS A 126 23.77 17.54 15.50
C LYS A 126 23.21 18.44 16.61
N VAL A 127 22.10 18.05 17.22
CA VAL A 127 21.52 18.85 18.31
C VAL A 127 22.40 18.65 19.55
N PRO A 128 22.90 19.72 20.18
CA PRO A 128 23.71 19.60 21.37
C PRO A 128 22.85 19.09 22.52
N LEU A 129 23.21 17.94 23.07
CA LEU A 129 22.55 17.33 24.22
C LEU A 129 23.56 17.19 25.35
N GLU A 130 23.15 17.55 26.56
CA GLU A 130 23.99 17.37 27.75
C GLU A 130 23.94 15.90 28.20
N PRO A 131 25.07 15.17 28.25
CA PRO A 131 25.05 13.73 28.50
C PRO A 131 24.45 13.33 29.85
N ALA A 132 24.70 14.14 30.89
CA ALA A 132 24.15 13.88 32.23
C ALA A 132 22.61 13.97 32.23
N VAL A 133 22.06 14.99 31.57
CA VAL A 133 20.61 15.20 31.44
C VAL A 133 19.98 14.08 30.62
N VAL A 134 20.62 13.67 29.52
CA VAL A 134 20.13 12.56 28.68
C VAL A 134 20.09 11.25 29.46
N ARG A 135 21.14 10.91 30.19
CA ARG A 135 21.16 9.68 31.01
C ARG A 135 20.10 9.69 32.10
N GLN A 136 19.85 10.85 32.73
CA GLN A 136 18.76 11.01 33.69
C GLN A 136 17.40 10.83 33.00
N GLN A 137 17.23 11.40 31.82
CA GLN A 137 16.00 11.29 31.03
C GLN A 137 15.74 9.86 30.58
N ILE A 138 16.77 9.10 30.17
CA ILE A 138 16.62 7.67 29.82
C ILE A 138 16.06 6.90 31.02
N ARG A 139 16.57 7.12 32.23
CA ARG A 139 16.06 6.46 33.44
C ARG A 139 14.61 6.87 33.75
N ALA A 140 14.28 8.16 33.59
CA ALA A 140 12.92 8.65 33.79
C ALA A 140 11.95 8.04 32.76
N LEU A 141 12.38 7.95 31.50
CA LEU A 141 11.63 7.36 30.41
C LEU A 141 11.38 5.87 30.65
N GLN A 142 12.41 5.13 31.10
CA GLN A 142 12.27 3.71 31.45
C GLN A 142 11.24 3.48 32.56
N ARG A 143 11.21 4.34 33.58
CA ARG A 143 10.16 4.27 34.64
C ARG A 143 8.79 4.57 34.08
N ALA A 144 8.65 5.63 33.28
CA ALA A 144 7.39 5.99 32.64
C ALA A 144 6.86 4.87 31.73
N MET A 145 7.75 4.19 31.00
CA MET A 145 7.44 3.01 30.19
C MET A 145 6.94 1.84 31.04
N GLN A 146 7.55 1.58 32.19
CA GLN A 146 7.12 0.53 33.12
C GLN A 146 5.77 0.85 33.75
N GLU A 147 5.56 2.09 34.20
CA GLU A 147 4.29 2.57 34.76
C GLU A 147 3.15 2.51 33.73
N SER A 148 3.46 2.83 32.47
CA SER A 148 2.48 2.82 31.38
C SER A 148 2.36 1.47 30.67
N ARG A 149 3.01 0.40 31.17
CA ARG A 149 3.06 -0.90 30.48
C ARG A 149 1.68 -1.45 30.13
N ASN A 150 0.76 -1.43 31.10
CA ASN A 150 -0.61 -1.92 30.89
C ASN A 150 -1.35 -1.11 29.83
N LEU A 151 -1.12 0.22 29.78
CA LEU A 151 -1.74 1.10 28.78
C LEU A 151 -1.29 0.76 27.36
N PHE A 152 -0.04 0.35 27.19
CA PHE A 152 0.48 -0.07 25.89
C PHE A 152 -0.01 -1.47 25.52
N GLU A 153 -0.03 -2.41 26.48
CA GLU A 153 -0.53 -3.78 26.26
C GLU A 153 -2.01 -3.79 25.87
N GLU A 154 -2.85 -2.98 26.53
CA GLU A 154 -4.27 -2.82 26.17
C GLU A 154 -4.44 -2.28 24.74
N GLU A 155 -3.65 -1.27 24.36
CA GLU A 155 -3.74 -0.66 23.03
C GLU A 155 -3.22 -1.61 21.94
N ASP A 156 -2.17 -2.37 22.21
CA ASP A 156 -1.64 -3.39 21.31
C ASP A 156 -2.63 -4.55 21.13
N LEU A 157 -3.31 -4.99 22.20
CA LEU A 157 -4.38 -5.99 22.11
C LEU A 157 -5.55 -5.48 21.27
N ARG A 158 -6.00 -4.23 21.49
CA ARG A 158 -7.06 -3.61 20.70
C ARG A 158 -6.71 -3.60 19.21
N ARG A 159 -5.47 -3.26 18.87
CA ARG A 159 -5.00 -3.22 17.48
C ARG A 159 -4.94 -4.60 16.85
N LYS A 160 -4.46 -5.61 17.59
CA LYS A 160 -4.46 -6.99 17.10
C LYS A 160 -5.88 -7.49 16.78
N MET A 161 -6.84 -7.17 17.64
CA MET A 161 -8.25 -7.50 17.40
C MET A 161 -8.79 -6.80 16.14
N GLU A 162 -8.51 -5.51 15.96
CA GLU A 162 -8.91 -4.78 14.75
C GLU A 162 -8.25 -5.33 13.46
N GLU A 163 -6.97 -5.72 13.54
CA GLU A 163 -6.25 -6.33 12.41
C GLU A 163 -6.82 -7.72 12.06
N GLU A 164 -7.13 -8.52 13.07
CA GLU A 164 -7.76 -9.83 12.87
C GLU A 164 -9.15 -9.69 12.27
N GLU A 165 -9.98 -8.79 12.80
CA GLU A 165 -11.31 -8.50 12.24
C GLU A 165 -11.21 -8.03 10.78
N ARG A 166 -10.22 -7.18 10.47
CA ARG A 166 -9.98 -6.72 9.10
C ARG A 166 -9.54 -7.85 8.18
N LEU A 167 -8.74 -8.79 8.65
CA LEU A 167 -8.34 -9.97 7.89
C LEU A 167 -9.54 -10.90 7.66
N ARG A 168 -10.37 -11.12 8.69
CA ARG A 168 -11.62 -11.90 8.57
C ARG A 168 -12.57 -11.27 7.55
N ALA A 169 -12.81 -9.95 7.64
CA ALA A 169 -13.66 -9.24 6.68
C ALA A 169 -13.12 -9.32 5.24
N LYS A 170 -11.79 -9.31 5.07
CA LYS A 170 -11.16 -9.47 3.76
C LYS A 170 -11.33 -10.90 3.22
N GLN A 171 -11.23 -11.92 4.08
CA GLN A 171 -11.45 -13.31 3.71
C GLN A 171 -12.92 -13.58 3.37
N GLU A 172 -13.86 -13.04 4.16
CA GLU A 172 -15.28 -13.14 3.89
C GLU A 172 -15.66 -12.44 2.58
N ALA A 173 -15.12 -11.24 2.33
CA ALA A 173 -15.33 -10.54 1.07
C ALA A 173 -14.75 -11.32 -0.12
N ALA A 174 -13.59 -11.95 0.03
CA ALA A 174 -13.00 -12.79 -1.01
C ALA A 174 -13.84 -14.05 -1.27
N ALA A 175 -14.32 -14.73 -0.23
CA ALA A 175 -15.19 -15.89 -0.35
C ALA A 175 -16.54 -15.54 -0.99
N ALA A 176 -17.14 -14.41 -0.60
CA ALA A 176 -18.38 -13.92 -1.20
C ALA A 176 -18.18 -13.52 -2.67
N GLN A 177 -17.01 -13.00 -3.04
CA GLN A 177 -16.66 -12.72 -4.42
C GLN A 177 -16.51 -14.01 -5.22
N GLU A 178 -15.81 -15.01 -4.69
CA GLU A 178 -15.63 -16.31 -5.33
C GLU A 178 -16.97 -17.03 -5.54
N GLN A 179 -17.87 -16.98 -4.56
CA GLN A 179 -19.24 -17.51 -4.73
C GLN A 179 -20.01 -16.80 -5.84
N ARG A 180 -19.96 -15.47 -5.90
CA ARG A 180 -20.61 -14.70 -6.97
C ARG A 180 -20.05 -15.04 -8.35
N GLU A 181 -18.74 -15.21 -8.45
CA GLU A 181 -18.08 -15.61 -9.69
C GLU A 181 -18.47 -17.03 -10.10
N ALA A 182 -18.58 -17.96 -9.15
CA ALA A 182 -19.06 -19.32 -9.38
C ALA A 182 -20.52 -19.35 -9.85
N ASP A 183 -21.41 -18.61 -9.19
CA ASP A 183 -22.83 -18.50 -9.56
C ASP A 183 -23.00 -17.90 -10.97
N GLU A 184 -22.19 -16.89 -11.32
CA GLU A 184 -22.22 -16.28 -12.67
C GLU A 184 -21.71 -17.25 -13.74
N LEU A 185 -20.69 -18.05 -13.44
CA LEU A 185 -20.20 -19.09 -14.33
C LEU A 185 -21.23 -20.19 -14.54
N GLU A 186 -21.88 -20.65 -13.46
CA GLU A 186 -22.95 -21.65 -13.55
C GLU A 186 -24.13 -21.10 -14.38
N ARG A 187 -24.50 -19.83 -14.20
CA ARG A 187 -25.54 -19.19 -15.01
C ARG A 187 -25.15 -19.16 -16.49
N LYS A 188 -23.91 -18.77 -16.80
CA LYS A 188 -23.39 -18.74 -18.19
C LYS A 188 -23.33 -20.13 -18.79
N GLU A 189 -23.01 -21.16 -18.01
CA GLU A 189 -22.98 -22.54 -18.47
C GLU A 189 -24.39 -23.04 -18.81
N ARG A 190 -25.37 -22.79 -17.92
CA ARG A 190 -26.79 -23.09 -18.18
C ARG A 190 -27.32 -22.36 -19.41
N GLU A 191 -27.01 -21.07 -19.58
CA GLU A 191 -27.36 -20.29 -20.78
C GLU A 191 -26.75 -20.92 -22.06
N ARG A 192 -25.49 -21.37 -22.00
CA ARG A 192 -24.82 -22.04 -23.13
C ARG A 192 -25.43 -23.41 -23.44
N GLU A 193 -25.80 -24.17 -22.42
CA GLU A 193 -26.45 -25.46 -22.60
C GLU A 193 -27.86 -25.30 -23.19
N GLU A 194 -28.63 -24.31 -22.73
CA GLU A 194 -29.93 -23.99 -23.31
C GLU A 194 -29.81 -23.52 -24.77
N LEU A 195 -28.80 -22.72 -25.10
CA LEU A 195 -28.50 -22.35 -26.49
C LEU A 195 -28.14 -23.56 -27.35
N ARG A 196 -27.30 -24.47 -26.84
CA ARG A 196 -26.96 -25.73 -27.53
C ARG A 196 -28.20 -26.58 -27.76
N ARG A 197 -29.08 -26.69 -26.78
CA ARG A 197 -30.35 -27.40 -26.89
C ARG A 197 -31.27 -26.77 -27.94
N ARG A 198 -31.47 -25.45 -27.92
CA ARG A 198 -32.26 -24.73 -28.93
C ARG A 198 -31.68 -24.85 -30.33
N GLN A 199 -30.35 -24.85 -30.47
CA GLN A 199 -29.70 -25.09 -31.76
C GLN A 199 -29.93 -26.53 -32.23
N ALA A 200 -29.83 -27.52 -31.35
CA ALA A 200 -30.10 -28.91 -31.67
C ALA A 200 -31.56 -29.12 -32.10
N GLU A 201 -32.53 -28.55 -31.36
CA GLU A 201 -33.97 -28.56 -31.72
C GLU A 201 -34.23 -27.89 -33.07
N ARG A 202 -33.59 -26.74 -33.35
CA ARG A 202 -33.70 -26.06 -34.66
C ARG A 202 -33.09 -26.87 -35.80
N THR A 203 -31.98 -27.57 -35.54
CA THR A 203 -31.32 -28.39 -36.56
C THR A 203 -32.12 -29.67 -36.83
N ALA A 204 -32.70 -30.29 -35.79
CA ALA A 204 -33.59 -31.43 -35.91
C ALA A 204 -34.87 -31.08 -36.68
N ALA A 205 -35.52 -29.95 -36.36
CA ALA A 205 -36.69 -29.45 -37.07
C ALA A 205 -36.42 -29.15 -38.55
N ASN A 206 -35.24 -28.62 -38.88
CA ASN A 206 -34.80 -28.42 -40.28
C ASN A 206 -34.45 -29.73 -40.99
N SER A 207 -34.02 -30.77 -40.25
CA SER A 207 -33.64 -32.06 -40.83
C SER A 207 -34.84 -32.93 -41.21
N GLU A 208 -35.97 -32.78 -40.51
CA GLU A 208 -37.18 -33.57 -40.79
C GLU A 208 -38.07 -33.00 -41.90
N SER A 209 -37.88 -31.74 -42.32
CA SER A 209 -38.84 -31.09 -43.24
C SER A 209 -38.30 -30.54 -44.57
N GLU A 210 -36.99 -30.28 -44.79
CA GLU A 210 -36.61 -29.56 -46.04
C GLU A 210 -35.30 -29.90 -46.78
N GLN A 211 -34.47 -30.89 -46.40
CA GLN A 211 -33.10 -30.94 -46.98
C GLN A 211 -32.54 -32.29 -47.48
N TRP A 212 -33.36 -33.32 -47.68
CA TRP A 212 -32.84 -34.56 -48.30
C TRP A 212 -32.57 -34.40 -49.81
N TRP A 213 -33.29 -33.51 -50.51
CA TRP A 213 -33.08 -33.25 -51.94
C TRP A 213 -31.96 -32.24 -52.25
N LEU A 214 -31.53 -31.43 -51.27
CA LEU A 214 -30.44 -30.45 -51.44
C LEU A 214 -29.05 -31.11 -51.52
N GLN A 215 -28.91 -32.35 -51.03
CA GLN A 215 -27.69 -33.14 -51.25
C GLN A 215 -27.57 -33.66 -52.70
N TYR A 216 -28.69 -33.71 -53.46
CA TYR A 216 -28.75 -34.34 -54.79
C TYR A 216 -28.72 -33.35 -55.97
N GLN A 217 -28.88 -32.04 -55.73
CA GLN A 217 -28.74 -30.99 -56.77
C GLN A 217 -27.29 -30.60 -57.05
N SER A 218 -26.35 -31.48 -56.72
CA SER A 218 -24.91 -31.27 -56.87
C SER A 218 -24.37 -31.56 -58.29
N LYS A 219 -25.22 -31.60 -59.34
CA LYS A 219 -24.82 -31.84 -60.74
C LYS A 219 -24.95 -30.57 -61.60
N GLY A 220 -24.37 -29.47 -61.14
CA GLY A 220 -24.11 -28.30 -61.98
C GLY A 220 -22.68 -28.39 -62.49
N ASP A 221 -22.44 -28.05 -63.77
CA ASP A 221 -21.16 -28.17 -64.47
C ASP A 221 -19.97 -27.93 -63.54
N ASP A 222 -19.07 -28.92 -63.42
CA ASP A 222 -17.92 -28.85 -62.52
C ASP A 222 -17.08 -27.59 -62.78
N LYS A 223 -17.07 -27.11 -64.03
CA LYS A 223 -16.45 -25.85 -64.46
C LYS A 223 -17.11 -24.63 -63.82
N GLU A 224 -18.44 -24.53 -63.80
CA GLU A 224 -19.15 -23.41 -63.16
C GLU A 224 -18.91 -23.39 -61.65
N ARG A 225 -18.83 -24.57 -61.02
CA ARG A 225 -18.49 -24.71 -59.60
C ARG A 225 -17.07 -24.26 -59.30
N GLU A 226 -16.11 -24.65 -60.14
CA GLU A 226 -14.73 -24.21 -60.04
C GLU A 226 -14.63 -22.68 -60.18
N VAL A 227 -15.30 -22.10 -61.19
CA VAL A 227 -15.35 -20.65 -61.40
C VAL A 227 -15.97 -19.94 -60.18
N ALA A 228 -17.07 -20.45 -59.63
CA ALA A 228 -17.70 -19.88 -58.45
C ALA A 228 -16.80 -19.94 -57.20
N LYS A 229 -16.09 -21.06 -56.99
CA LYS A 229 -15.11 -21.21 -55.89
C LYS A 229 -13.97 -20.20 -56.01
N TRP A 230 -13.41 -20.02 -57.21
CA TRP A 230 -12.33 -19.07 -57.43
C TRP A 230 -12.81 -17.61 -57.32
N LYS A 231 -14.02 -17.28 -57.79
CA LYS A 231 -14.65 -15.96 -57.58
C LYS A 231 -14.89 -15.65 -56.08
N ALA A 232 -15.30 -16.64 -55.29
CA ALA A 232 -15.47 -16.47 -53.84
C ALA A 232 -14.13 -16.25 -53.13
N ARG A 233 -13.09 -17.01 -53.51
CA ARG A 233 -11.71 -16.82 -53.00
C ARG A 233 -11.16 -15.44 -53.36
N LEU A 234 -11.39 -14.98 -54.59
CA LEU A 234 -11.01 -13.65 -55.04
C LEU A 234 -11.62 -12.56 -54.14
N LYS A 235 -12.95 -12.56 -53.96
CA LYS A 235 -13.64 -11.60 -53.09
C LYS A 235 -13.09 -11.61 -51.66
N ARG A 236 -12.74 -12.79 -51.13
CA ARG A 236 -12.15 -12.92 -49.79
C ARG A 236 -10.76 -12.28 -49.73
N PHE A 237 -9.90 -12.52 -50.71
CA PHE A 237 -8.56 -11.93 -50.74
C PHE A 237 -8.59 -10.43 -50.99
N GLU A 238 -9.51 -9.93 -51.82
CA GLU A 238 -9.73 -8.49 -52.01
C GLU A 238 -10.19 -7.81 -50.72
N LYS A 239 -11.10 -8.44 -49.96
CA LYS A 239 -11.54 -7.94 -48.66
C LYS A 239 -10.39 -7.89 -47.66
N ILE A 240 -9.56 -8.93 -47.59
CA ILE A 240 -8.39 -8.95 -46.69
C ILE A 240 -7.36 -7.88 -47.11
N ALA A 241 -7.14 -7.71 -48.42
CA ALA A 241 -6.23 -6.69 -48.94
C ALA A 241 -6.72 -5.26 -48.65
N SER A 242 -8.03 -5.02 -48.58
CA SER A 242 -8.60 -3.71 -48.25
C SER A 242 -8.77 -3.47 -46.75
N SER A 243 -8.95 -4.52 -45.93
CA SER A 243 -9.25 -4.38 -44.50
C SER A 243 -8.08 -4.65 -43.55
N SER A 244 -6.99 -5.30 -43.99
CA SER A 244 -5.86 -5.59 -43.09
C SER A 244 -4.97 -4.37 -42.85
N ALA A 245 -4.60 -4.11 -41.59
CA ALA A 245 -3.64 -3.06 -41.21
C ALA A 245 -2.18 -3.51 -41.42
N ALA A 246 -1.92 -4.83 -41.45
CA ALA A 246 -0.58 -5.37 -41.60
C ALA A 246 -0.13 -5.37 -43.08
N GLU A 247 1.04 -4.78 -43.35
CA GLU A 247 1.55 -4.63 -44.72
C GLU A 247 1.91 -5.97 -45.38
N GLY A 248 2.49 -6.90 -44.62
CA GLY A 248 2.82 -8.25 -45.10
C GLY A 248 1.58 -9.07 -45.49
N GLU A 249 0.49 -8.93 -44.74
CA GLU A 249 -0.78 -9.60 -45.06
C GLU A 249 -1.45 -8.98 -46.28
N ARG A 250 -1.45 -7.65 -46.38
CA ARG A 250 -1.99 -6.93 -47.56
C ARG A 250 -1.26 -7.31 -48.83
N THR A 251 0.07 -7.35 -48.82
CA THR A 251 0.88 -7.70 -50.00
C THR A 251 0.67 -9.15 -50.42
N ASN A 252 0.63 -10.09 -49.47
CA ASN A 252 0.33 -11.49 -49.79
C ASN A 252 -1.11 -11.67 -50.30
N ALA A 253 -2.09 -10.99 -49.69
CA ALA A 253 -3.49 -11.04 -50.14
C ALA A 253 -3.67 -10.47 -51.55
N LYS A 254 -2.97 -9.38 -51.91
CA LYS A 254 -2.96 -8.84 -53.28
C LYS A 254 -2.39 -9.85 -54.29
N ARG A 255 -1.30 -10.53 -53.95
CA ARG A 255 -0.70 -11.57 -54.80
C ARG A 255 -1.65 -12.75 -55.01
N LEU A 256 -2.31 -13.22 -53.94
CA LEU A 256 -3.29 -14.31 -54.01
C LEU A 256 -4.57 -13.90 -54.75
N ALA A 257 -4.99 -12.63 -54.65
CA ALA A 257 -6.09 -12.09 -55.44
C ALA A 257 -5.75 -12.08 -56.93
N ALA A 258 -4.53 -11.68 -57.32
CA ALA A 258 -4.08 -11.74 -58.71
C ALA A 258 -4.12 -13.18 -59.25
N GLN A 259 -3.54 -14.15 -58.53
CA GLN A 259 -3.58 -15.57 -58.92
C GLN A 259 -5.01 -16.13 -59.02
N ALA A 260 -5.92 -15.68 -58.15
CA ALA A 260 -7.32 -16.09 -58.21
C ALA A 260 -8.06 -15.46 -59.42
N ARG A 261 -7.72 -14.21 -59.80
CA ARG A 261 -8.24 -13.58 -61.02
C ARG A 261 -7.79 -14.34 -62.26
N ASP A 262 -6.48 -14.61 -62.37
CA ASP A 262 -5.90 -15.31 -63.51
C ASP A 262 -6.53 -16.70 -63.69
N LYS A 263 -6.81 -17.41 -62.58
CA LYS A 263 -7.50 -18.71 -62.61
C LYS A 263 -8.97 -18.61 -63.00
N VAL A 264 -9.69 -17.57 -62.55
CA VAL A 264 -11.06 -17.34 -63.01
C VAL A 264 -11.06 -17.07 -64.51
N GLU A 265 -10.17 -16.19 -64.98
CA GLU A 265 -10.04 -15.81 -66.39
C GLU A 265 -9.70 -17.03 -67.27
N ALA A 266 -8.70 -17.82 -66.89
CA ALA A 266 -8.33 -19.04 -67.59
C ALA A 266 -9.47 -20.07 -67.68
N LEU A 267 -10.24 -20.23 -66.60
CA LEU A 267 -11.41 -21.13 -66.59
C LEU A 267 -12.59 -20.58 -67.40
N THR A 268 -12.71 -19.26 -67.56
CA THR A 268 -13.77 -18.63 -68.37
C THR A 268 -13.39 -18.41 -69.84
N SER A 269 -12.10 -18.43 -70.19
CA SER A 269 -11.60 -18.27 -71.58
C SER A 269 -11.38 -19.58 -72.32
N GLN A 270 -11.51 -20.73 -71.65
CA GLN A 270 -11.53 -22.07 -72.26
C GLN A 270 -12.95 -22.51 -72.69
N ASP A 271 -13.85 -21.55 -72.96
CA ASP A 271 -15.15 -21.75 -73.65
C ASP A 271 -15.02 -21.32 -75.12
#